data_AF-A0A0K8S7V5-F1
#
_entry.id   AF-A0A0K8S7V5-F1
#
_cell.length_a   1.000
_cell.length_b   1.000
_cell.length_c   1.000
_cell.angle_alpha   90.00
_cell.angle_beta   90.00
_cell.angle_gamma   90.00
#
_symmetry.space_group_name_H-M   'P 1'
#
loop_
_entity.id
_entity.type
_entity.pdbx_description
1 polymer ?
#
loop_
_entity_poly.entity_id
_entity_poly.type
_entity_poly.pdbx_seq_one_letter_code
_entity_poly.pdbx_strand_id
1 'polypeptide(L)'
;MSTIEKVIPVLDTRNVLVEHLTAKVVPQFTSKYRAVEAVLEISGNLRNQDIIPLLEDEEKLIQAVSHSSWYRREKEELGEELFSKVSEIEPDLSSKITGMLLELDNQTIRQLFESEDLLIKAVEKSKEEYVIYKEESEVKEEIGEELYSRISNIYAPEVASHLTGMLLELQSKDLKILLTNQKELESKLKLAYDTYLKHCSS
;
A
#
# COMPACT_ATOMS: atom_id res chain seq x y z
N MET A 1 -43.29 -51.35 -4.78
CA MET A 1 -42.79 -50.20 -3.99
C MET A 1 -41.30 -50.09 -4.25
N SER A 2 -40.90 -49.20 -5.16
CA SER A 2 -39.49 -48.96 -5.50
C SER A 2 -38.94 -47.92 -4.53
N THR A 3 -38.09 -48.34 -3.61
CA THR A 3 -37.37 -47.43 -2.70
C THR A 3 -36.33 -46.70 -3.53
N ILE A 4 -36.57 -45.41 -3.83
CA ILE A 4 -35.58 -44.53 -4.43
C ILE A 4 -34.53 -44.28 -3.35
N GLU A 5 -33.41 -45.01 -3.39
CA GLU A 5 -32.22 -44.62 -2.64
C GLU A 5 -31.80 -43.23 -3.11
N LYS A 6 -31.99 -42.23 -2.23
CA LYS A 6 -31.37 -40.92 -2.38
C LYS A 6 -29.86 -41.15 -2.31
N VAL A 7 -29.21 -41.31 -3.45
CA VAL A 7 -27.76 -41.25 -3.57
C VAL A 7 -27.34 -39.86 -3.13
N ILE A 8 -26.81 -39.75 -1.91
CA ILE A 8 -26.23 -38.50 -1.42
C ILE A 8 -24.96 -38.27 -2.24
N PRO A 9 -24.84 -37.17 -3.01
CA PRO A 9 -23.63 -36.92 -3.77
C PRO A 9 -22.46 -36.73 -2.79
N VAL A 10 -21.43 -37.57 -2.93
CA VAL A 10 -20.18 -37.40 -2.21
C VAL A 10 -19.48 -36.19 -2.82
N LEU A 11 -19.63 -35.03 -2.18
CA LEU A 11 -18.93 -33.81 -2.58
C LEU A 11 -17.46 -33.94 -2.21
N ASP A 12 -16.57 -33.81 -3.19
CA ASP A 12 -15.14 -33.66 -2.95
C ASP A 12 -14.92 -32.40 -2.11
N THR A 13 -14.38 -32.58 -0.89
CA THR A 13 -14.11 -31.49 0.05
C THR A 13 -13.27 -30.40 -0.59
N ARG A 14 -12.33 -30.74 -1.49
CA ARG A 14 -11.52 -29.75 -2.18
C ARG A 14 -12.37 -28.89 -3.10
N ASN A 15 -13.28 -29.49 -3.87
CA ASN A 15 -14.14 -28.76 -4.79
C ASN A 15 -15.06 -27.78 -4.03
N VAL A 16 -15.63 -28.20 -2.91
CA VAL A 16 -16.48 -27.33 -2.07
C VAL A 16 -15.70 -26.13 -1.54
N LEU A 17 -14.46 -26.35 -1.06
CA LEU A 17 -13.61 -25.27 -0.57
C LEU A 17 -13.24 -24.28 -1.69
N VAL A 18 -12.87 -24.80 -2.86
CA VAL A 18 -12.52 -23.97 -4.04
C VAL A 18 -13.72 -23.19 -4.57
N GLU A 19 -14.91 -23.78 -4.60
CA GLU A 19 -16.14 -23.08 -4.99
C GLU A 19 -16.47 -21.93 -4.03
N HIS A 20 -16.36 -22.16 -2.71
CA HIS A 20 -16.58 -21.11 -1.72
C HIS A 20 -15.53 -19.99 -1.86
N LEU A 21 -14.26 -20.37 -2.03
CA LEU A 21 -13.17 -19.42 -2.23
C LEU A 21 -13.43 -18.57 -3.48
N THR A 22 -13.83 -19.22 -4.58
CA THR A 22 -14.24 -18.53 -5.81
C THR A 22 -15.36 -17.53 -5.56
N ALA A 23 -16.42 -17.92 -4.85
CA ALA A 23 -17.54 -17.01 -4.58
C ALA A 23 -17.10 -15.75 -3.83
N LYS A 24 -16.13 -15.85 -2.90
CA LYS A 24 -15.56 -14.71 -2.19
C LYS A 24 -14.61 -13.86 -3.04
N VAL A 25 -13.92 -14.48 -4.00
CA VAL A 25 -12.93 -13.81 -4.85
C VAL A 25 -13.57 -13.11 -6.05
N VAL A 26 -14.72 -13.56 -6.54
CA VAL A 26 -15.42 -13.01 -7.72
C VAL A 26 -15.57 -11.48 -7.71
N PRO A 27 -15.95 -10.80 -6.62
CA PRO A 27 -16.08 -9.34 -6.59
C PRO A 27 -14.77 -8.58 -6.90
N GLN A 28 -13.62 -9.22 -6.67
CA GLN A 28 -12.30 -8.64 -6.92
C GLN A 28 -11.89 -8.68 -8.39
N PHE A 29 -12.66 -9.34 -9.26
CA PHE A 29 -12.34 -9.49 -10.68
C PHE A 29 -13.47 -8.99 -11.59
N THR A 30 -13.09 -8.50 -12.76
CA THR A 30 -14.02 -8.05 -13.82
C THR A 30 -14.81 -9.21 -14.41
N SER A 31 -14.29 -10.44 -14.35
CA SER A 31 -15.02 -11.63 -14.82
C SER A 31 -14.87 -12.82 -13.89
N LYS A 32 -15.94 -13.62 -13.83
CA LYS A 32 -15.92 -14.91 -13.11
C LYS A 32 -14.81 -15.83 -13.60
N TYR A 33 -14.50 -15.80 -14.90
CA TYR A 33 -13.41 -16.59 -15.47
C TYR A 33 -12.06 -16.25 -14.83
N ARG A 34 -11.69 -14.97 -14.77
CA ARG A 34 -10.43 -14.54 -14.14
C ARG A 34 -10.38 -14.86 -12.65
N ALA A 35 -11.50 -14.71 -11.94
CA ALA A 35 -11.60 -15.10 -10.53
C ALA A 35 -11.34 -16.60 -10.33
N VAL A 36 -11.91 -17.45 -11.19
CA VAL A 36 -11.68 -18.90 -11.16
C VAL A 36 -10.21 -19.22 -11.42
N GLU A 37 -9.60 -18.64 -12.45
CA GLU A 37 -8.20 -18.87 -12.78
C GLU A 37 -7.25 -18.42 -11.65
N ALA A 38 -7.52 -17.26 -11.04
CA ALA A 38 -6.78 -16.79 -9.87
C ALA A 38 -6.91 -17.76 -8.69
N VAL A 39 -8.11 -18.25 -8.41
CA VAL A 39 -8.35 -19.23 -7.35
C VAL A 39 -7.70 -20.57 -7.65
N LEU A 40 -7.65 -21.01 -8.92
CA LEU A 40 -6.94 -22.22 -9.31
C LEU A 40 -5.42 -22.07 -9.10
N GLU A 41 -4.84 -20.91 -9.42
CA GLU A 41 -3.43 -20.58 -9.16
C GLU A 41 -3.12 -20.63 -7.66
N ILE A 42 -3.96 -20.00 -6.83
CA ILE A 42 -3.79 -19.92 -5.37
C ILE A 42 -3.97 -21.32 -4.76
N SER A 43 -5.12 -21.95 -5.00
CA SER A 43 -5.47 -23.24 -4.40
C SER A 43 -4.61 -24.39 -4.91
N GLY A 44 -4.04 -24.29 -6.12
CA GLY A 44 -3.14 -25.29 -6.69
C GLY A 44 -1.91 -25.56 -5.83
N ASN A 45 -1.45 -24.56 -5.07
CA ASN A 45 -0.30 -24.64 -4.18
C ASN A 45 -0.66 -24.91 -2.71
N LEU A 46 -1.95 -24.98 -2.38
CA LEU A 46 -2.45 -25.06 -1.01
C LEU A 46 -3.15 -26.40 -0.71
N ARG A 47 -2.99 -26.88 0.53
CA ARG A 47 -3.78 -28.00 1.04
C ARG A 47 -5.13 -27.48 1.53
N ASN A 48 -6.11 -28.38 1.67
CA ASN A 48 -7.44 -28.01 2.16
C ASN A 48 -7.39 -27.30 3.53
N GLN A 49 -6.45 -27.68 4.40
CA GLN A 49 -6.24 -27.04 5.70
C GLN A 49 -5.76 -25.59 5.59
N ASP A 50 -5.01 -25.25 4.54
CA ASP A 50 -4.48 -23.91 4.31
C ASP A 50 -5.50 -23.00 3.62
N ILE A 51 -6.52 -23.58 2.95
CA ILE A 51 -7.62 -22.84 2.31
C ILE A 51 -8.62 -22.34 3.35
N ILE A 52 -8.85 -23.10 4.43
CA ILE A 52 -9.84 -22.74 5.46
C ILE A 52 -9.56 -21.36 6.09
N PRO A 53 -8.32 -21.02 6.50
CA PRO A 53 -8.00 -19.68 6.98
C PRO A 53 -8.30 -18.57 5.98
N LEU A 54 -8.13 -18.81 4.68
CA LEU A 54 -8.46 -17.84 3.63
C LEU A 54 -9.97 -17.63 3.49
N LEU A 55 -10.79 -18.59 3.90
CA LEU A 55 -12.25 -18.44 3.90
C LEU A 55 -12.74 -17.71 5.14
N GLU A 56 -12.04 -17.85 6.26
CA GLU A 56 -12.40 -17.23 7.54
C GLU A 56 -11.89 -15.80 7.67
N ASP A 57 -10.76 -15.47 7.04
CA ASP A 57 -10.05 -14.21 7.16
C ASP A 57 -9.98 -13.49 5.81
N GLU A 58 -10.75 -12.41 5.68
CA GLU A 58 -10.86 -11.63 4.44
C GLU A 58 -9.56 -10.91 4.09
N GLU A 59 -8.80 -10.45 5.09
CA GLU A 59 -7.52 -9.76 4.85
C GLU A 59 -6.49 -10.72 4.27
N LYS A 60 -6.38 -11.94 4.82
CA LYS A 60 -5.53 -12.99 4.26
C LYS A 60 -5.97 -13.41 2.87
N LEU A 61 -7.27 -13.44 2.60
CA LEU A 61 -7.79 -13.74 1.27
C LEU A 61 -7.35 -12.69 0.26
N ILE A 62 -7.57 -11.41 0.58
CA ILE A 62 -7.19 -10.30 -0.29
C ILE A 62 -5.68 -10.32 -0.52
N GLN A 63 -4.88 -10.58 0.52
CA GLN A 63 -3.44 -10.74 0.39
C GLN A 63 -3.09 -11.92 -0.54
N ALA A 64 -3.68 -13.10 -0.37
CA ALA A 64 -3.39 -14.24 -1.25
C ALA A 64 -3.78 -13.95 -2.72
N VAL A 65 -4.93 -13.31 -2.91
CA VAL A 65 -5.43 -12.92 -4.23
C VAL A 65 -4.55 -11.88 -4.90
N SER A 66 -4.05 -10.88 -4.16
CA SER A 66 -3.23 -9.81 -4.73
C SER A 66 -1.89 -10.29 -5.29
N HIS A 67 -1.36 -11.40 -4.77
CA HIS A 67 -0.13 -12.02 -5.28
C HIS A 67 -0.36 -12.83 -6.58
N SER A 68 -1.60 -13.22 -6.88
CA SER A 68 -1.92 -13.98 -8.09
C SER A 68 -1.57 -13.21 -9.36
N SER A 69 -1.10 -13.93 -10.37
CA SER A 69 -0.76 -13.33 -11.66
C SER A 69 -1.97 -12.64 -12.34
N TRP A 70 -3.15 -13.23 -12.17
CA TRP A 70 -4.41 -12.72 -12.71
C TRP A 70 -4.83 -11.40 -12.07
N TYR A 71 -4.70 -11.26 -10.74
CA TYR A 71 -5.02 -10.01 -10.06
C TYR A 71 -4.08 -8.89 -10.51
N ARG A 72 -2.76 -9.17 -10.58
CA ARG A 72 -1.75 -8.18 -11.02
C ARG A 72 -1.95 -7.74 -12.46
N ARG A 73 -2.26 -8.67 -13.37
CA ARG A 73 -2.57 -8.30 -14.76
C ARG A 73 -3.79 -7.38 -14.83
N GLU A 74 -4.85 -7.70 -14.10
CA GLU A 74 -6.04 -6.86 -14.08
C GLU A 74 -5.76 -5.50 -13.43
N LYS A 75 -4.91 -5.46 -12.41
CA LYS A 75 -4.43 -4.23 -11.80
C LYS A 75 -3.69 -3.33 -12.79
N GLU A 76 -2.82 -3.92 -13.62
CA GLU A 76 -2.10 -3.21 -14.68
C GLU A 76 -3.08 -2.64 -15.71
N GLU A 77 -4.03 -3.44 -16.20
CA GLU A 77 -5.07 -3.01 -17.14
C GLU A 77 -5.92 -1.85 -16.57
N LEU A 78 -6.33 -1.95 -15.30
CA LEU A 78 -7.05 -0.87 -14.60
C LEU A 78 -6.19 0.38 -14.46
N GLY A 79 -4.87 0.23 -14.24
CA GLY A 79 -3.93 1.34 -14.16
C GLY A 79 -3.76 2.10 -15.45
N GLU A 80 -3.72 1.40 -16.60
CA GLU A 80 -3.67 2.03 -17.92
C GLU A 80 -4.94 2.85 -18.20
N GLU A 81 -6.12 2.28 -17.94
CA GLU A 81 -7.39 2.99 -18.10
C GLU A 81 -7.52 4.18 -17.14
N LEU A 82 -7.16 3.97 -15.87
CA LEU A 82 -7.18 5.01 -14.85
C LEU A 82 -6.26 6.16 -15.24
N PHE A 83 -5.05 5.88 -15.72
CA PHE A 83 -4.13 6.90 -16.19
C PHE A 83 -4.73 7.76 -17.30
N SER A 84 -5.38 7.13 -18.29
CA SER A 84 -6.03 7.86 -19.38
C SER A 84 -7.07 8.83 -18.86
N LYS A 85 -7.97 8.37 -17.97
CA LYS A 85 -9.05 9.20 -17.42
C LYS A 85 -8.52 10.30 -16.49
N VAL A 86 -7.55 9.98 -15.63
CA VAL A 86 -6.93 10.96 -14.74
C VAL A 86 -6.19 12.04 -15.55
N SER A 87 -5.54 11.68 -16.65
CA SER A 87 -4.84 12.63 -17.51
C SER A 87 -5.77 13.66 -18.17
N GLU A 88 -7.04 13.32 -18.37
CA GLU A 88 -8.05 14.27 -18.87
C GLU A 88 -8.47 15.28 -17.79
N ILE A 89 -8.48 14.87 -16.51
CA ILE A 89 -8.89 15.69 -15.37
C ILE A 89 -7.72 16.53 -14.84
N GLU A 90 -6.55 15.91 -14.66
CA GLU A 90 -5.34 16.52 -14.11
C GLU A 90 -4.11 16.07 -14.93
N PRO A 91 -3.77 16.79 -16.02
CA PRO A 91 -2.67 16.41 -16.90
C PRO A 91 -1.30 16.43 -16.22
N ASP A 92 -1.03 17.44 -15.39
CA ASP A 92 0.30 17.73 -14.84
C ASP A 92 0.76 16.71 -13.80
N LEU A 93 -0.18 16.23 -12.97
CA LEU A 93 0.09 15.29 -11.89
C LEU A 93 -0.49 13.89 -12.14
N SER A 94 -0.96 13.63 -13.36
CA SER A 94 -1.61 12.39 -13.78
C SER A 94 -0.88 11.13 -13.29
N SER A 95 0.42 10.99 -13.59
CA SER A 95 1.19 9.81 -13.19
C SER A 95 1.28 9.61 -11.68
N LYS A 96 1.35 10.70 -10.89
CA LYS A 96 1.44 10.63 -9.43
C LYS A 96 0.09 10.28 -8.81
N ILE A 97 -0.97 10.95 -9.26
CA ILE A 97 -2.32 10.70 -8.78
C ILE A 97 -2.79 9.30 -9.15
N THR A 98 -2.55 8.85 -10.38
CA THR A 98 -2.84 7.46 -10.78
C THR A 98 -2.11 6.46 -9.89
N GLY A 99 -0.82 6.71 -9.58
CA GLY A 99 -0.07 5.88 -8.63
C GLY A 99 -0.74 5.83 -7.25
N MET A 100 -1.15 6.97 -6.70
CA MET A 100 -1.84 7.03 -5.40
C MET A 100 -3.19 6.30 -5.41
N LEU A 101 -3.98 6.48 -6.47
CA LEU A 101 -5.27 5.80 -6.62
C LEU A 101 -5.13 4.30 -6.88
N LEU A 102 -4.01 3.86 -7.47
CA LEU A 102 -3.72 2.44 -7.67
C LEU A 102 -3.44 1.69 -6.36
N GLU A 103 -3.22 2.37 -5.25
CA GLU A 103 -3.13 1.72 -3.93
C GLU A 103 -4.50 1.20 -3.43
N LEU A 104 -5.62 1.68 -4.00
CA LEU A 104 -6.97 1.16 -3.74
C LEU A 104 -7.16 -0.22 -4.39
N ASP A 105 -8.01 -1.10 -3.88
CA ASP A 105 -8.26 -2.41 -4.49
C ASP A 105 -8.99 -2.29 -5.87
N ASN A 106 -8.95 -3.37 -6.66
CA ASN A 106 -9.54 -3.41 -8.01
C ASN A 106 -11.04 -3.09 -8.02
N GLN A 107 -11.79 -3.52 -6.99
CA GLN A 107 -13.22 -3.24 -6.91
C GLN A 107 -13.47 -1.75 -6.70
N THR A 108 -12.74 -1.12 -5.77
CA THR A 108 -12.83 0.31 -5.54
C THR A 108 -12.44 1.12 -6.78
N ILE A 109 -11.39 0.75 -7.50
CA ILE A 109 -11.00 1.45 -8.74
C ILE A 109 -12.11 1.36 -9.81
N ARG A 110 -12.72 0.19 -9.98
CA ARG A 110 -13.86 0.03 -10.89
C ARG A 110 -15.04 0.92 -10.51
N GLN A 111 -15.35 1.05 -9.22
CA GLN A 111 -16.41 1.96 -8.75
C GLN A 111 -16.12 3.42 -9.12
N LEU A 112 -14.85 3.84 -9.14
CA LEU A 112 -14.48 5.18 -9.64
C LEU A 112 -14.81 5.34 -11.12
N PHE A 113 -14.71 4.28 -11.93
CA PHE A 113 -15.05 4.33 -13.35
C PHE A 113 -16.56 4.39 -13.62
N GLU A 114 -17.40 3.96 -12.67
CA GLU A 114 -18.86 4.00 -12.81
C GLU A 114 -19.43 5.42 -12.72
N SER A 115 -18.68 6.37 -12.16
CA SER A 115 -19.11 7.76 -11.99
C SER A 115 -17.96 8.74 -12.18
N GLU A 116 -18.07 9.58 -13.20
CA GLU A 116 -17.13 10.66 -13.47
C GLU A 116 -16.97 11.60 -12.26
N ASP A 117 -18.07 11.94 -11.59
CA ASP A 117 -18.03 12.76 -10.36
C ASP A 117 -17.24 12.12 -9.22
N LEU A 118 -17.33 10.78 -9.05
CA LEU A 118 -16.54 10.07 -8.05
C LEU A 118 -15.06 10.09 -8.40
N LEU A 119 -14.73 9.87 -9.67
CA LEU A 119 -13.35 9.91 -10.14
C LEU A 119 -12.76 11.31 -9.96
N ILE A 120 -13.47 12.37 -10.35
CA ILE A 120 -13.02 13.76 -10.19
C ILE A 120 -12.72 14.05 -8.71
N LYS A 121 -13.63 13.71 -7.80
CA LYS A 121 -13.41 13.92 -6.35
C LYS A 121 -12.21 13.13 -5.83
N ALA A 122 -12.00 11.91 -6.32
CA ALA A 122 -10.85 11.11 -5.93
C ALA A 122 -9.53 11.71 -6.44
N VAL A 123 -9.52 12.24 -7.67
CA VAL A 123 -8.38 12.95 -8.26
C VAL A 123 -8.07 14.23 -7.49
N GLU A 124 -9.08 15.06 -7.22
CA GLU A 124 -8.93 16.31 -6.47
C GLU A 124 -8.36 16.05 -5.07
N LYS A 125 -8.95 15.09 -4.34
CA LYS A 125 -8.45 14.70 -3.02
C LYS A 125 -7.00 14.21 -3.05
N SER A 126 -6.66 13.35 -4.02
CA SER A 126 -5.30 12.83 -4.16
C SER A 126 -4.30 13.94 -4.51
N LYS A 127 -4.72 14.91 -5.33
CA LYS A 127 -3.93 16.09 -5.65
C LYS A 127 -3.65 16.94 -4.42
N GLU A 128 -4.67 17.23 -3.62
CA GLU A 128 -4.52 17.99 -2.37
C GLU A 128 -3.53 17.30 -1.43
N GLU A 129 -3.67 15.99 -1.22
CA GLU A 129 -2.76 15.19 -0.39
C GLU A 129 -1.32 15.23 -0.92
N TYR A 130 -1.13 15.12 -2.24
CA TYR A 130 0.19 15.18 -2.87
C TYR A 130 0.86 16.55 -2.71
N VAL A 131 0.10 17.63 -2.86
CA VAL A 131 0.62 19.00 -2.68
C VAL A 131 1.08 19.21 -1.24
N ILE A 132 0.26 18.81 -0.26
CA ILE A 132 0.63 18.90 1.16
C ILE A 132 1.91 18.09 1.43
N TYR A 133 1.98 16.85 0.96
CA TYR A 133 3.17 16.01 1.12
C TYR A 133 4.41 16.66 0.50
N LYS A 134 4.28 17.26 -0.69
CA LYS A 134 5.39 17.91 -1.38
C LYS A 134 5.87 19.16 -0.63
N GLU A 135 4.96 20.02 -0.20
CA GLU A 135 5.28 21.18 0.63
C GLU A 135 5.96 20.77 1.94
N GLU A 136 5.47 19.72 2.60
CA GLU A 136 6.11 19.18 3.82
C GLU A 136 7.51 18.62 3.54
N SER A 137 7.71 17.97 2.40
CA SER A 137 9.02 17.44 1.98
C SER A 137 10.02 18.57 1.72
N GLU A 138 9.62 19.63 1.02
CA GLU A 138 10.45 20.80 0.73
C GLU A 138 10.85 21.51 2.04
N VAL A 139 9.89 21.71 2.96
CA VAL A 139 10.18 22.27 4.29
C VAL A 139 11.16 21.38 5.08
N LYS A 140 11.01 20.06 4.99
CA LYS A 140 11.93 19.12 5.65
C LYS A 140 13.33 19.16 5.05
N GLU A 141 13.46 19.33 3.74
CA GLU A 141 14.74 19.47 3.06
C GLU A 141 15.49 20.73 3.54
N GLU A 142 14.82 21.88 3.55
CA GLU A 142 15.37 23.14 4.08
C GLU A 142 15.83 23.01 5.55
N ILE A 143 14.99 22.40 6.40
CA ILE A 143 15.35 22.17 7.80
C ILE A 143 16.52 21.17 7.90
N GLY A 144 16.56 20.16 7.04
CA GLY A 144 17.61 19.16 6.97
C GLY A 144 18.98 19.75 6.66
N GLU A 145 19.04 20.67 5.69
CA GLU A 145 20.28 21.39 5.35
C GLU A 145 20.78 22.23 6.52
N GLU A 146 19.89 22.98 7.19
CA GLU A 146 20.23 23.79 8.35
C GLU A 146 20.69 22.92 9.53
N LEU A 147 19.98 21.82 9.80
CA LEU A 147 20.36 20.86 10.85
C LEU A 147 21.72 20.24 10.54
N TYR A 148 21.95 19.78 9.30
CA TYR A 148 23.23 19.23 8.90
C TYR A 148 24.36 20.25 9.08
N SER A 149 24.16 21.50 8.66
CA SER A 149 25.13 22.57 8.87
C SER A 149 25.51 22.71 10.36
N ARG A 150 24.51 22.75 11.26
CA ARG A 150 24.75 22.83 12.72
C ARG A 150 25.46 21.60 13.27
N ILE A 151 25.03 20.41 12.88
CA ILE A 151 25.56 19.14 13.38
C ILE A 151 26.99 18.90 12.88
N SER A 152 27.29 19.27 11.63
CA SER A 152 28.61 19.13 11.01
C SER A 152 29.70 19.98 11.69
N ASN A 153 29.30 21.03 12.43
CA ASN A 153 30.22 21.81 13.26
C ASN A 153 30.65 21.06 14.54
N ILE A 154 29.93 20.00 14.93
CA ILE A 154 30.13 19.26 16.18
C ILE A 154 30.59 17.83 15.91
N TYR A 155 30.06 17.19 14.87
CA TYR A 155 30.30 15.80 14.52
C TYR A 155 30.97 15.67 13.15
N ALA A 156 31.69 14.57 12.94
CA ALA A 156 32.29 14.25 11.65
C ALA A 156 31.19 14.15 10.55
N PRO A 157 31.48 14.50 9.28
CA PRO A 157 30.47 14.56 8.21
C PRO A 157 29.62 13.29 8.05
N GLU A 158 30.22 12.11 8.17
CA GLU A 158 29.51 10.82 8.09
C GLU A 158 28.48 10.66 9.22
N VAL A 159 28.88 11.00 10.44
CA VAL A 159 28.01 10.94 11.62
C VAL A 159 26.95 12.03 11.53
N ALA A 160 27.33 13.24 11.13
CA ALA A 160 26.42 14.36 10.97
C ALA A 160 25.31 14.05 9.96
N SER A 161 25.65 13.45 8.82
CA SER A 161 24.67 13.02 7.81
C SER A 161 23.69 12.00 8.38
N HIS A 162 24.19 11.00 9.11
CA HIS A 162 23.35 9.98 9.71
C HIS A 162 22.43 10.55 10.80
N LEU A 163 22.96 11.39 11.70
CA LEU A 163 22.17 12.04 12.75
C LEU A 163 21.10 12.96 12.16
N THR A 164 21.42 13.73 11.12
CA THR A 164 20.43 14.54 10.40
C THR A 164 19.34 13.65 9.82
N GLY A 165 19.70 12.54 9.17
CA GLY A 165 18.74 11.56 8.64
C GLY A 165 17.79 11.05 9.72
N MET A 166 18.32 10.65 10.88
CA MET A 166 17.52 10.19 12.02
C MET A 166 16.60 11.29 12.58
N LEU A 167 17.05 12.54 12.60
CA LEU A 167 16.20 13.65 13.06
C LEU A 167 15.09 13.98 12.06
N LEU A 168 15.34 13.87 10.75
CA LEU A 168 14.36 14.14 9.69
C LEU A 168 13.16 13.17 9.68
N GLU A 169 13.26 12.05 10.39
CA GLU A 169 12.14 11.16 10.66
C GLU A 169 11.06 11.80 11.56
N LEU A 170 11.38 12.88 12.28
CA LEU A 170 10.44 13.63 13.11
C LEU A 170 9.41 14.41 12.26
N GLN A 171 8.32 14.85 12.89
CA GLN A 171 7.35 15.71 12.22
C GLN A 171 7.95 17.10 11.95
N SER A 172 7.49 17.75 10.87
CA SER A 172 7.95 19.09 10.46
C SER A 172 7.85 20.14 11.58
N LYS A 173 6.81 20.04 12.42
CA LYS A 173 6.63 20.90 13.60
C LYS A 173 7.73 20.72 14.67
N ASP A 174 8.15 19.48 14.90
CA ASP A 174 9.15 19.15 15.92
C ASP A 174 10.53 19.60 15.44
N LEU A 175 10.81 19.40 14.14
CA LEU A 175 12.02 19.89 13.48
C LEU A 175 12.17 21.42 13.58
N LYS A 176 11.09 22.19 13.39
CA LYS A 176 11.09 23.65 13.59
C LYS A 176 11.41 24.05 15.03
N ILE A 177 10.95 23.27 16.02
CA ILE A 177 11.31 23.47 17.44
C ILE A 177 12.80 23.25 17.64
N LEU A 178 13.40 22.22 17.01
CA LEU A 178 14.84 21.96 17.11
C LEU A 178 15.70 23.11 16.56
N LEU A 179 15.26 23.76 15.48
CA LEU A 179 15.95 24.93 14.94
C LEU A 179 15.92 26.15 15.87
N THR A 180 14.86 26.27 16.68
CA THR A 180 14.65 27.42 17.57
C THR A 180 15.18 27.18 18.98
N ASN A 181 15.17 25.92 19.44
CA ASN A 181 15.54 25.53 20.80
C ASN A 181 16.77 24.62 20.79
N GLN A 182 17.92 25.24 21.01
CA GLN A 182 19.21 24.56 21.06
C GLN A 182 19.27 23.42 22.12
N LYS A 183 18.62 23.59 23.27
CA LYS A 183 18.62 22.55 24.32
C LYS A 183 17.86 21.29 23.88
N GLU A 184 16.74 21.49 23.17
CA GLU A 184 15.96 20.37 22.64
C GLU A 184 16.74 19.64 21.55
N LEU A 185 17.41 20.40 20.67
CA LEU A 185 18.30 19.84 19.64
C LEU A 185 19.42 19.00 20.26
N GLU A 186 20.12 19.51 21.28
CA GLU A 186 21.19 18.77 21.97
C GLU A 186 20.67 17.47 22.63
N SER A 187 19.49 17.55 23.26
CA SER A 187 18.84 16.38 23.87
C SER A 187 18.54 15.30 22.82
N LYS A 188 17.97 15.69 21.68
CA LYS A 188 17.64 14.78 20.58
C LYS A 188 18.88 14.24 19.88
N LEU A 189 19.92 15.06 19.68
CA LEU A 189 21.19 14.63 19.10
C LEU A 189 21.89 13.60 19.98
N LYS A 190 21.86 13.78 21.31
CA LYS A 190 22.40 12.78 22.24
C LYS A 190 21.70 11.43 22.07
N LEU A 191 20.36 11.43 22.02
CA LEU A 191 19.59 10.21 21.83
C LEU A 191 19.87 9.53 20.47
N ALA A 192 19.94 10.33 19.40
CA ALA A 192 20.26 9.84 18.07
C ALA A 192 21.68 9.26 18.02
N TYR A 193 22.65 9.92 18.65
CA TYR A 193 24.04 9.47 18.72
C TYR A 193 24.20 8.18 19.53
N ASP A 194 23.52 8.06 20.68
CA ASP A 194 23.51 6.82 21.47
C ASP A 194 22.93 5.64 20.67
N THR A 195 21.94 5.91 19.81
CA THR A 195 21.31 4.91 18.95
C THR A 195 22.22 4.54 17.76
N TYR A 196 22.90 5.52 17.16
CA TYR A 196 23.89 5.33 16.11
C TYR A 196 25.05 4.43 16.58
N LEU A 197 25.58 4.67 17.78
CA LEU A 197 26.64 3.85 18.36
C LEU A 197 26.22 2.39 18.53
N LYS A 198 25.00 2.13 19.02
CA LYS A 198 24.49 0.76 19.17
C LYS A 198 24.46 0.01 17.85
N HIS A 199 24.05 0.68 16.76
CA HIS A 199 23.98 0.07 15.43
C HIS A 199 25.34 -0.09 14.74
N CYS A 200 26.31 0.78 15.02
CA CYS A 200 27.67 0.64 14.47
C CYS A 200 28.54 -0.38 15.22
N SER A 201 28.11 -0.82 16.41
CA SER A 201 28.82 -1.81 17.24
C SER A 201 28.29 -3.26 17.12
N SER A 202 27.39 -3.53 16.18
CA SER A 202 26.92 -4.88 15.79
C SER A 202 27.37 -5.21 14.36
#